data_AF-A0A2E0G4H4-F1
#
_entry.id   AF-A0A2E0G4H4-F1
#
_cell.length_a   1.000
_cell.length_b   1.000
_cell.length_c   1.000
_cell.angle_alpha   90.00
_cell.angle_beta   90.00
_cell.angle_gamma   90.00
#
_symmetry.space_group_name_H-M   'P 1'
#
loop_
_entity.id
_entity.type
_entity.pdbx_description
1 polymer ?
#
loop_
_entity_poly.entity_id
_entity_poly.type
_entity_poly.pdbx_seq_one_letter_code
_entity_poly.pdbx_strand_id
1 'polypeptide(L)'
;MYNIKTARKKAEMNGVSFNEKLYVKRQDALMPIALFYGIFILLSGIFPSLVQYIPFEAFFIILLILIIRGLNHYFGWIRIEDE
;
A
#
# COMPACT_ATOMS: atom_id res chain seq x y z
N MET A 1 -9.24 -5.81 -9.51
CA MET A 1 -9.84 -4.87 -10.49
C MET A 1 -10.27 -3.62 -9.72
N TYR A 2 -9.55 -2.51 -9.85
CA TYR A 2 -9.91 -1.27 -9.16
C TYR A 2 -11.29 -0.81 -9.61
N ASN A 3 -12.23 -0.60 -8.68
CA ASN A 3 -13.56 -0.12 -9.04
C ASN A 3 -13.54 1.40 -9.22
N ILE A 4 -12.79 1.84 -10.22
CA ILE A 4 -12.61 3.25 -10.61
C ILE A 4 -13.97 3.91 -10.87
N LYS A 5 -14.94 3.14 -11.40
CA LYS A 5 -16.31 3.61 -11.65
C LYS A 5 -17.01 4.05 -10.36
N THR A 6 -16.87 3.29 -9.28
CA THR A 6 -17.43 3.64 -7.96
C THR A 6 -16.69 4.83 -7.34
N ALA A 7 -15.36 4.89 -7.47
CA ALA A 7 -14.58 6.01 -6.97
C ALA A 7 -14.89 7.33 -7.69
N ARG A 8 -15.04 7.28 -9.03
CA ARG A 8 -15.48 8.41 -9.86
C ARG A 8 -16.87 8.88 -9.47
N LYS A 9 -17.84 7.96 -9.37
CA LYS A 9 -19.21 8.29 -8.96
C LYS A 9 -19.26 8.95 -7.58
N LYS A 10 -18.43 8.50 -6.63
CA LYS A 10 -18.32 9.12 -5.30
C LYS A 10 -17.71 10.52 -5.34
N ALA A 11 -16.71 10.75 -6.20
CA ALA A 11 -16.11 12.07 -6.39
C ALA A 11 -17.08 13.06 -7.06
N GLU A 12 -17.83 12.60 -8.07
CA GLU A 12 -18.90 13.37 -8.73
C GLU A 12 -20.01 13.75 -7.74
N MET A 13 -20.45 12.81 -6.89
CA MET A 13 -21.42 13.11 -5.82
C MET A 13 -20.92 14.16 -4.82
N ASN A 14 -19.61 14.23 -4.60
CA ASN A 14 -18.99 15.19 -3.69
C ASN A 14 -18.58 16.50 -4.39
N GLY A 15 -18.85 16.66 -5.69
CA GLY A 15 -18.47 17.84 -6.47
C GLY A 15 -16.96 18.03 -6.65
N VAL A 16 -16.16 16.96 -6.47
CA VAL A 16 -14.69 17.01 -6.56
C VAL A 16 -14.23 16.44 -7.89
N SER A 17 -13.24 17.08 -8.51
CA SER A 17 -12.62 16.57 -9.74
C SER A 17 -11.89 15.25 -9.48
N PHE A 18 -12.26 14.20 -10.23
CA PHE A 18 -11.65 12.88 -10.08
C PHE A 18 -10.47 12.70 -11.03
N ASN A 19 -9.26 12.69 -10.49
CA ASN A 19 -8.06 12.33 -11.24
C ASN A 19 -7.80 10.81 -11.14
N GLU A 20 -8.24 10.08 -12.16
CA GLU A 20 -8.09 8.62 -12.25
C GLU A 20 -6.63 8.16 -12.18
N LYS A 21 -5.72 8.86 -12.86
CA LYS A 21 -4.29 8.52 -12.84
C LYS A 21 -3.70 8.64 -11.44
N LEU A 22 -4.05 9.71 -10.72
CA LEU A 22 -3.61 9.90 -9.34
C LEU A 22 -4.21 8.87 -8.39
N TYR A 23 -5.48 8.50 -8.60
CA TYR A 23 -6.15 7.46 -7.83
C TYR A 23 -5.47 6.11 -7.97
N VAL A 24 -5.18 5.68 -9.21
CA VAL A 24 -4.47 4.43 -9.48
C VAL A 24 -3.08 4.46 -8.85
N LYS A 25 -2.32 5.55 -9.06
CA LYS A 25 -0.97 5.70 -8.49
C LYS A 25 -0.94 5.61 -6.96
N ARG A 26 -1.94 6.18 -6.29
CA ARG A 26 -2.11 6.08 -4.83
C ARG A 26 -2.46 4.68 -4.39
N GLN A 27 -3.36 4.00 -5.11
CA GLN A 27 -3.72 2.63 -4.78
C GLN A 27 -2.57 1.65 -4.97
N ASP A 28 -1.79 1.80 -6.05
CA ASP A 28 -0.60 0.99 -6.30
C ASP A 28 0.46 1.18 -5.19
N ALA A 29 0.62 2.40 -4.69
CA ALA A 29 1.52 2.69 -3.57
C ALA A 29 1.04 2.07 -2.24
N LEU A 30 -0.28 2.00 -2.01
CA LEU A 30 -0.88 1.45 -0.80
C LEU A 30 -0.97 -0.08 -0.80
N MET A 31 -1.12 -0.69 -1.98
CA MET A 31 -1.28 -2.14 -2.15
C MET A 31 -0.21 -2.98 -1.42
N PRO A 32 1.10 -2.71 -1.54
CA PRO A 32 2.12 -3.52 -0.86
C PRO A 32 2.06 -3.37 0.67
N ILE A 33 1.72 -2.18 1.18
CA ILE A 33 1.58 -1.92 2.61
C ILE A 33 0.36 -2.70 3.15
N ALA A 34 -0.77 -2.64 2.44
CA ALA A 34 -1.98 -3.36 2.82
C ALA A 34 -1.78 -4.88 2.81
N LEU A 35 -1.07 -5.41 1.80
CA LEU A 35 -0.71 -6.82 1.73
C LEU A 35 0.18 -7.25 2.91
N PHE A 36 1.17 -6.43 3.26
CA PHE A 36 2.04 -6.70 4.42
C PHE A 36 1.25 -6.82 5.72
N TYR A 37 0.34 -5.87 5.99
CA TYR A 37 -0.54 -5.94 7.15
C TYR A 37 -1.49 -7.16 7.10
N GLY A 38 -2.07 -7.45 5.93
CA GLY A 38 -2.95 -8.61 5.76
C GLY A 38 -2.25 -9.94 6.09
N ILE A 39 -1.02 -10.12 5.59
CA ILE A 39 -0.18 -11.29 5.88
C ILE A 39 0.16 -11.35 7.37
N PHE A 40 0.55 -10.22 7.96
CA PHE A 40 0.88 -10.15 9.39
C PHE A 40 -0.31 -10.51 10.28
N ILE A 41 -1.51 -9.99 9.97
CA ILE A 41 -2.74 -10.30 10.71
C ILE A 41 -3.07 -11.79 10.58
N LEU A 42 -3.01 -12.36 9.37
CA LEU A 42 -3.23 -13.80 9.15
C LEU A 42 -2.23 -14.65 9.94
N LEU A 43 -0.95 -14.30 9.91
CA LEU A 43 0.09 -14.99 10.68
C LEU A 43 -0.19 -14.90 12.18
N SER A 44 -0.60 -13.74 12.68
CA SER A 44 -0.93 -13.56 14.09
C SER A 44 -2.15 -14.36 14.54
N GLY A 45 -3.15 -14.53 13.67
CA GLY A 45 -4.33 -15.34 13.95
C GLY A 45 -4.07 -16.85 13.90
N ILE A 46 -3.27 -17.32 12.94
CA ILE A 46 -3.01 -18.76 12.75
C ILE A 46 -1.88 -19.25 13.66
N PHE A 47 -0.84 -18.44 13.86
CA PHE A 47 0.35 -18.79 14.64
C PHE A 47 0.73 -17.66 15.62
N PRO A 48 -0.06 -17.45 16.67
CA PRO A 48 0.17 -16.37 17.64
C PRO A 48 1.53 -16.48 18.35
N SER A 49 2.03 -17.71 18.56
CA SER A 49 3.36 -17.95 19.13
C SER A 49 4.50 -17.54 18.20
N LEU A 50 4.33 -17.64 16.88
CA LEU A 50 5.34 -17.28 15.88
C LEU A 50 5.60 -15.77 15.86
N VAL A 51 4.54 -14.97 16.05
CA VAL A 51 4.64 -13.51 16.10
C VAL A 51 5.48 -13.03 17.27
N GLN A 52 5.51 -13.76 18.39
CA GLN A 52 6.36 -13.42 19.55
C GLN A 52 7.86 -13.52 19.24
N TYR A 53 8.25 -14.29 18.24
CA TYR A 53 9.64 -14.41 17.79
C TYR A 53 10.02 -13.37 16.72
N ILE A 54 9.05 -12.60 16.20
CA ILE A 54 9.32 -11.54 15.25
C ILE A 54 9.77 -10.31 16.04
N PRO A 55 11.03 -9.84 15.89
CA PRO A 55 11.46 -8.62 16.53
C PRO A 55 10.64 -7.45 15.97
N PHE A 56 10.17 -6.61 16.89
CA PHE A 56 9.32 -5.47 16.55
C PHE A 56 10.03 -4.48 15.61
N GLU A 57 11.35 -4.38 15.75
CA GLU A 57 12.23 -3.60 14.89
C GLU A 57 12.21 -4.12 13.44
N ALA A 58 12.21 -5.44 13.24
CA ALA A 58 12.18 -6.03 11.91
C ALA A 58 10.85 -5.73 11.20
N PHE A 59 9.73 -5.77 11.93
CA PHE A 59 8.43 -5.35 11.41
C PHE A 59 8.47 -3.89 10.93
N PHE A 60 9.01 -2.99 11.75
CA PHE A 60 9.10 -1.58 11.41
C PHE A 60 10.04 -1.28 10.25
N ILE A 61 11.18 -1.97 10.15
CA ILE A 61 12.12 -1.81 9.04
C ILE A 61 11.42 -2.20 7.72
N ILE A 62 10.73 -3.34 7.69
CA ILE A 62 10.00 -3.78 6.49
C ILE A 62 8.90 -2.76 6.13
N LEU A 63 8.12 -2.31 7.12
CA LEU A 63 7.09 -1.30 6.90
C LEU A 63 7.68 -0.01 6.32
N LEU A 64 8.80 0.46 6.85
CA LEU A 64 9.48 1.68 6.42
C LEU A 64 10.00 1.53 4.99
N ILE A 65 10.59 0.39 4.63
CA ILE A 65 11.00 0.09 3.25
C ILE A 65 9.79 0.13 2.29
N LEU A 66 8.66 -0.45 2.69
CA LEU A 66 7.44 -0.46 1.87
C LEU A 66 6.85 0.96 1.70
N ILE A 67 6.88 1.78 2.76
CA ILE A 67 6.47 3.18 2.71
C ILE A 67 7.38 3.95 1.74
N ILE A 68 8.70 3.81 1.86
CA ILE A 68 9.65 4.47 0.96
C ILE A 68 9.40 4.02 -0.48
N ARG A 69 9.16 2.73 -0.73
CA ARG A 69 8.84 2.21 -2.07
C ARG A 69 7.53 2.78 -2.61
N GLY A 70 6.50 2.87 -1.77
CA GLY A 70 5.20 3.45 -2.14
C GLY A 70 5.30 4.95 -2.44
N LEU A 71 6.03 5.70 -1.61
CA LEU A 71 6.33 7.12 -1.83
C LEU A 71 7.15 7.29 -3.11
N ASN A 72 8.13 6.43 -3.34
CA ASN A 72 8.94 6.46 -4.55
C ASN A 72 8.09 6.18 -5.80
N HIS A 73 7.18 5.20 -5.75
CA HIS A 73 6.23 4.97 -6.84
C HIS A 73 5.31 6.20 -7.06
N TYR A 74 4.85 6.83 -5.98
CA TYR A 74 3.94 7.97 -6.03
C TYR A 74 4.59 9.27 -6.52
N PHE A 75 5.81 9.58 -6.11
CA PHE A 75 6.52 10.79 -6.53
C PHE A 75 7.47 10.57 -7.72
N GLY A 76 7.91 9.33 -7.95
CA GLY A 76 8.84 8.96 -9.02
C GLY A 76 10.26 9.48 -8.81
N TRP A 77 10.73 9.58 -7.55
CA TRP A 77 12.03 10.18 -7.21
C TRP A 77 13.24 9.36 -7.69
N ILE A 78 13.17 8.04 -7.52
CA ILE A 78 14.18 7.07 -7.93
C ILE A 78 13.56 6.23 -9.05
N ARG A 79 14.04 6.44 -10.27
CA ARG A 79 13.79 5.52 -11.39
C ARG A 79 14.85 4.43 -11.30
N ILE A 80 14.42 3.20 -11.08
CA ILE A 80 15.27 2.04 -11.30
C ILE A 80 15.21 1.86 -12.82
N GLU A 81 16.30 2.23 -13.51
CA GLU A 81 16.48 1.85 -14.90
C GLU A 81 16.79 0.35 -14.88
N ASP A 82 15.80 -0.46 -15.24
CA ASP A 82 16.00 -1.87 -15.51
C ASP A 82 16.80 -1.94 -16.82
N GLU A 83 18.12 -2.21 -16.74
CA GLU A 83 18.96 -2.58 -17.90
C GLU A 83 18.52 -3.91 -18.53
#